data_AF-A0A7C6V4M7-F1
#
_entry.id   AF-A0A7C6V4M7-F1
#
_cell.length_a   1.000
_cell.length_b   1.000
_cell.length_c   1.000
_cell.angle_alpha   90.00
_cell.angle_beta   90.00
_cell.angle_gamma   90.00
#
_symmetry.space_group_name_H-M   'P 1'
#
loop_
_entity.id
_entity.type
_entity.pdbx_description
1 polymer ?
#
loop_
_entity_poly.entity_id
_entity_poly.type
_entity_poly.pdbx_seq_one_letter_code
_entity_poly.pdbx_strand_id
1 'polypeptide(L)' 'MFLTAEFFWRLFEATGSIRAYILYRRFALH' A
#
# COMPACT_ATOMS: atom_id res chain seq x y z
N MET A 1 13.70 -6.80 2.73
CA MET A 1 12.32 -7.30 2.69
C MET A 1 11.37 -6.23 3.26
N PHE A 2 11.29 -5.03 2.68
CA PHE A 2 10.44 -3.93 3.24
C PHE A 2 9.93 -2.90 2.22
N LEU A 3 10.23 -3.07 0.92
CA LEU A 3 9.89 -2.05 -0.10
C LEU A 3 8.38 -1.91 -0.36
N THR A 4 7.57 -2.92 -0.03
CA THR A 4 6.12 -2.89 -0.32
C THR A 4 5.37 -1.98 0.65
N ALA A 5 5.53 -2.16 1.97
CA ALA A 5 4.74 -1.43 2.96
C ALA A 5 4.93 0.10 2.87
N GLU A 6 6.18 0.57 2.79
CA GLU A 6 6.47 2.01 2.68
C GLU A 6 5.97 2.61 1.36
N PHE A 7 6.04 1.86 0.26
CA PHE A 7 5.55 2.30 -1.04
C PHE A 7 4.04 2.53 -1.03
N PHE A 8 3.26 1.56 -0.52
CA PHE A 8 1.81 1.70 -0.44
C PHE A 8 1.37 2.74 0.58
N TRP A 9 2.13 2.93 1.66
CA TRP A 9 1.90 3.99 2.63
C TRP A 9 2.06 5.38 2.00
N ARG A 10 3.18 5.64 1.31
CA ARG A 10 3.39 6.91 0.61
C ARG A 10 2.37 7.16 -0.51
N LEU A 11 1.95 6.11 -1.21
CA LEU A 11 0.91 6.21 -2.24
C LEU A 11 -0.44 6.58 -1.64
N PHE A 12 -0.79 6.04 -0.47
CA PHE A 12 -1.99 6.41 0.27
C PHE A 12 -1.93 7.88 0.73
N GLU A 13 -0.82 8.31 1.33
CA GLU A 13 -0.65 9.72 1.74
C GLU A 13 -0.76 10.69 0.57
N ALA A 14 -0.17 10.36 -0.59
CA ALA A 14 -0.20 11.22 -1.77
C ALA A 14 -1.58 11.29 -2.46
N THR A 15 -2.39 10.25 -2.36
CA THR A 15 -3.67 10.14 -3.11
C THR A 15 -4.92 10.20 -2.25
N GLY A 16 -4.79 10.01 -0.93
CA GLY A 16 -5.92 9.80 -0.01
C GLY A 16 -6.76 8.56 -0.34
N SER A 17 -6.31 7.72 -1.28
CA SER A 17 -7.15 6.69 -1.86
C SER A 17 -7.03 5.39 -1.07
N ILE A 18 -8.11 5.01 -0.39
CA ILE A 18 -8.20 3.77 0.40
C ILE A 18 -7.92 2.50 -0.42
N ARG A 19 -8.00 2.60 -1.75
CA ARG A 19 -7.65 1.53 -2.69
C ARG A 19 -6.19 1.11 -2.59
N ALA A 20 -5.26 2.01 -2.25
CA ALA A 20 -3.84 1.68 -2.06
C ALA A 20 -3.63 0.71 -0.89
N TYR A 21 -4.36 0.91 0.22
CA TYR A 21 -4.34 0.02 1.38
C TYR A 21 -4.93 -1.37 1.05
N ILE A 22 -6.04 -1.42 0.30
CA ILE A 22 -6.66 -2.68 -0.13
C ILE A 22 -5.71 -3.44 -1.07
N LEU A 23 -5.03 -2.74 -1.98
CA LEU A 23 -4.04 -3.33 -2.89
C LEU A 23 -2.86 -3.91 -2.10
N TYR A 24 -2.30 -3.14 -1.15
CA TYR A 24 -1.26 -3.62 -0.25
C TYR A 24 -1.67 -4.89 0.49
N ARG A 25 -2.87 -4.88 1.10
CA ARG A 25 -3.40 -6.06 1.80
C ARG A 25 -3.45 -7.28 0.90
N ARG A 26 -3.83 -7.11 -0.36
CA ARG A 26 -3.95 -8.20 -1.33
C ARG A 26 -2.59 -8.71 -1.82
N PHE A 27 -1.61 -7.82 -1.96
CA PHE A 27 -0.24 -8.18 -2.34
C PHE A 27 0.61 -8.73 -1.19
N ALA A 28 0.29 -8.37 0.06
CA ALA A 28 1.05 -8.81 1.23
C ALA A 28 0.55 -10.13 1.84
N LEU A 29 -0.70 -10.53 1.55
CA LEU A 29 -1.31 -11.78 2.02
C LEU A 29 -1.18 -12.95 1.02
N HIS A 30 -0.41 -12.79 -0.05
CA HIS A 30 -0.13 -13.83 -1.05
C HIS A 30 1.37 -13.87 -1.32
#